data_AF-A0A7X6SQN8-F1
#
_entry.id   AF-A0A7X6SQN8-F1
#
_cell.length_a   1.000
_cell.length_b   1.000
_cell.length_c   1.000
_cell.angle_alpha   90.00
_cell.angle_beta   90.00
_cell.angle_gamma   90.00
#
_symmetry.space_group_name_H-M   'P 1'
#
loop_
_entity.id
_entity.type
_entity.pdbx_description
1 polymer ?
#
loop_
_entity_poly.entity_id
_entity_poly.type
_entity_poly.pdbx_seq_one_letter_code
_entity_poly.pdbx_strand_id
1 'polypeptide(L)'
;MNVCLEQVNDSIMTGMPDQELLPSADSLLPKQKILVITGVGDIMFGTTYPSRRFLPGHDDPLILLGDLADTLALSDVTFGNLEGSFLDEGEPAKKCRDTTIC
;
A
#
# COMPACT_ATOMS: atom_id res chain seq x y z
N MET A 1 -31.69 20.78 -54.87
CA MET A 1 -30.73 19.67 -55.10
C MET A 1 -30.21 19.25 -53.73
N ASN A 2 -30.37 18.05 -53.17
CA ASN A 2 -30.92 16.75 -53.58
C ASN A 2 -31.66 16.13 -52.39
N VAL A 3 -32.64 15.28 -52.70
CA VAL A 3 -33.36 14.37 -51.80
C VAL A 3 -32.96 12.93 -52.16
N CYS A 4 -32.77 12.09 -51.12
CA CYS A 4 -32.82 10.63 -50.98
C CYS A 4 -32.19 9.67 -52.01
N LEU A 5 -31.59 8.57 -51.51
CA LEU A 5 -32.24 7.24 -51.48
C LEU A 5 -31.33 6.16 -50.82
N GLU A 6 -31.84 5.56 -49.75
CA GLU A 6 -31.50 4.21 -49.29
C GLU A 6 -32.13 3.19 -50.25
N GLN A 7 -31.38 2.15 -50.66
CA GLN A 7 -31.86 0.77 -50.96
C GLN A 7 -30.65 -0.18 -50.72
N VAL A 8 -30.65 -0.97 -49.64
CA VAL A 8 -31.18 -2.35 -49.51
C VAL A 8 -30.50 -3.34 -50.47
N ASN A 9 -29.75 -4.28 -49.89
CA ASN A 9 -29.45 -5.57 -50.51
C ASN A 9 -29.58 -6.68 -49.45
N ASP A 10 -30.79 -7.25 -49.37
CA ASP A 10 -31.10 -8.63 -48.94
C ASP A 10 -30.36 -9.60 -49.91
N SER A 11 -29.74 -10.73 -49.58
CA SER A 11 -30.04 -11.83 -48.65
C SER A 11 -28.83 -12.78 -48.62
N ILE A 12 -28.53 -13.42 -47.50
CA ILE A 12 -28.50 -14.89 -47.29
C ILE A 12 -28.12 -15.14 -45.82
N MET A 13 -29.12 -15.64 -45.09
CA MET A 13 -28.97 -16.25 -43.77
C MET A 13 -28.34 -17.63 -43.91
N THR A 14 -27.26 -17.89 -43.18
CA THR A 14 -27.09 -19.16 -42.44
C THR A 14 -26.34 -18.85 -41.17
N GLY A 15 -27.03 -18.95 -40.03
CA GLY A 15 -26.46 -18.76 -38.71
C GLY A 15 -25.27 -19.69 -38.47
N MET A 16 -24.13 -19.11 -38.14
CA MET A 16 -23.20 -19.75 -37.22
C MET A 16 -23.76 -19.51 -35.82
N PRO A 17 -23.92 -20.55 -34.98
CA PRO A 17 -24.26 -20.30 -33.58
C PRO A 17 -23.18 -19.39 -33.03
N ASP A 18 -23.60 -18.43 -32.19
CA ASP A 18 -22.68 -17.71 -31.31
C ASP A 18 -21.77 -18.76 -30.68
N GLN A 19 -20.53 -18.81 -31.18
CA GLN A 19 -19.53 -19.67 -30.59
C GLN A 19 -19.11 -18.92 -29.34
N GLU A 20 -19.95 -19.08 -28.32
CA GLU A 20 -19.67 -18.72 -26.94
C GLU A 20 -18.24 -19.20 -26.72
N LEU A 21 -17.34 -18.23 -26.56
CA LEU A 21 -15.92 -18.47 -26.36
C LEU A 21 -15.84 -19.21 -25.04
N LEU A 22 -15.96 -20.54 -25.08
CA LEU A 22 -15.99 -21.37 -23.90
C LEU A 22 -14.73 -21.01 -23.12
N PRO A 23 -14.86 -20.47 -21.90
CA PRO A 23 -13.71 -20.05 -21.15
C PRO A 23 -12.82 -21.28 -21.02
N SER A 24 -11.59 -21.17 -21.53
CA SER A 24 -10.65 -22.28 -21.52
C SER A 24 -10.59 -22.84 -20.11
N ALA A 25 -10.53 -24.17 -19.99
CA ALA A 25 -10.57 -24.89 -18.70
C ALA A 25 -9.47 -24.43 -17.72
N ASP A 26 -8.48 -23.68 -18.20
CA ASP A 26 -7.44 -23.00 -17.45
C ASP A 26 -7.98 -21.85 -16.56
N SER A 27 -9.15 -21.29 -16.87
CA SER A 27 -9.81 -20.23 -16.08
C SER A 27 -10.49 -20.74 -14.79
N LEU A 28 -10.67 -22.06 -14.66
CA LEU A 28 -11.32 -22.70 -13.50
C LEU A 28 -10.32 -23.10 -12.40
N LEU A 29 -9.01 -22.97 -12.68
CA LEU A 29 -8.01 -23.11 -11.63
C LEU A 29 -8.10 -21.86 -10.73
N PRO A 30 -8.31 -22.03 -9.41
CA PRO A 30 -8.34 -20.89 -8.51
C PRO A 30 -7.03 -20.13 -8.65
N LYS A 31 -7.12 -18.90 -9.20
CA LYS A 31 -5.96 -18.03 -9.38
C LYS A 31 -5.33 -17.80 -8.02
N GLN A 32 -4.18 -18.42 -7.78
CA GLN A 32 -3.48 -18.25 -6.52
C GLN A 32 -3.11 -16.78 -6.38
N LYS A 33 -3.68 -16.12 -5.37
CA LYS A 33 -3.33 -14.76 -5.01
C LYS A 33 -2.09 -14.83 -4.13
N ILE A 34 -1.00 -14.24 -4.61
CA ILE A 34 0.21 -14.05 -3.82
C ILE A 34 -0.01 -12.77 -3.01
N LEU A 35 0.25 -12.85 -1.70
CA LEU A 35 0.30 -11.69 -0.81
C LEU A 35 1.76 -11.50 -0.38
N VAL A 36 2.26 -10.28 -0.55
CA VAL A 36 3.61 -9.88 -0.14
C VAL A 36 3.49 -9.03 1.12
N ILE A 37 4.12 -9.49 2.20
CA ILE A 37 4.08 -8.83 3.51
C ILE A 37 5.50 -8.51 3.95
N THR A 38 5.77 -7.24 4.27
CA THR A 38 7.06 -6.80 4.82
C THR A 38 6.91 -6.42 6.29
N GLY A 39 7.71 -7.05 7.14
CA GLY A 39 7.89 -6.64 8.54
C GLY A 39 9.24 -5.96 8.72
N VAL A 40 9.25 -4.69 9.13
CA VAL A 40 10.50 -3.92 9.34
C VAL A 40 11.09 -4.06 10.74
N GLY A 41 10.35 -4.69 11.66
CA GLY A 41 10.75 -4.85 13.05
C GLY A 41 10.47 -3.59 13.87
N ASP A 42 11.34 -3.30 14.83
CA ASP A 42 11.23 -2.14 15.70
C ASP A 42 11.68 -0.86 15.00
N ILE A 43 10.94 0.22 15.19
CA ILE A 43 11.15 1.52 14.57
C ILE A 43 11.25 2.57 15.67
N MET A 44 12.36 3.31 15.73
CA MET A 44 12.49 4.47 16.61
C MET A 44 12.98 5.67 15.78
N PHE A 45 12.07 6.53 15.35
CA PHE A 45 12.42 7.72 14.56
C PHE A 45 13.16 8.78 15.38
N GLY A 46 12.97 8.78 16.69
CA GLY A 46 13.59 9.72 17.60
C GLY A 46 12.87 9.74 18.94
N THR A 47 13.32 10.62 19.82
CA THR A 47 12.75 10.77 21.16
C THR A 47 12.80 12.22 21.62
N THR A 48 11.80 12.61 22.42
CA THR A 48 11.82 13.89 23.14
C THR A 48 12.67 13.84 24.41
N TYR A 49 13.17 12.66 24.81
CA TYR A 49 13.96 12.45 26.02
C TYR A 49 15.46 12.23 25.73
N PRO A 50 16.38 12.87 26.50
CA PRO A 50 16.14 13.94 27.46
C PRO A 50 15.95 15.32 26.80
N SER A 51 15.94 15.40 25.47
CA SER A 51 15.79 16.66 24.73
C SER A 51 15.18 16.45 23.35
N ARG A 52 14.37 17.39 22.87
CA ARG A 52 13.78 17.38 21.51
C ARG A 52 14.81 17.39 20.37
N ARG A 53 16.09 17.71 20.64
CA ARG A 53 17.15 17.67 19.62
C ARG A 53 17.41 16.26 19.05
N PHE A 54 16.93 15.22 19.73
CA PHE A 54 17.03 13.83 19.28
C PHE A 54 15.85 13.40 18.40
N LEU A 55 14.88 14.28 18.17
CA LEU A 55 13.93 14.11 17.09
C LEU A 55 14.59 14.50 15.75
N PRO A 56 14.17 13.89 14.64
CA PRO A 56 14.52 14.37 13.31
C PRO A 56 14.19 15.85 13.16
N GLY A 57 15.07 16.58 12.49
CA GLY A 57 14.86 18.00 12.23
C GLY A 57 13.66 18.24 11.33
N HIS A 58 13.19 19.48 11.30
CA HIS A 58 12.19 19.98 10.34
C HIS A 58 10.79 19.34 10.39
N ASP A 59 10.51 18.46 11.36
CA ASP A 59 9.25 17.71 11.46
C ASP A 59 8.92 16.97 10.14
N ASP A 60 9.98 16.49 9.47
CA ASP A 60 9.89 15.87 8.15
C ASP A 60 10.23 14.37 8.22
N PRO A 61 9.23 13.47 8.10
CA PRO A 61 9.46 12.03 8.15
C PRO A 61 10.24 11.50 6.94
N LEU A 62 10.27 12.25 5.82
CA LEU A 62 10.94 11.81 4.59
C LEU A 62 12.45 11.80 4.72
N ILE A 63 13.02 12.58 5.65
CA ILE A 63 14.46 12.54 5.95
C ILE A 63 14.91 11.13 6.37
N LEU A 64 14.02 10.37 7.02
CA LEU A 64 14.32 9.00 7.46
C LEU A 64 13.77 7.92 6.52
N LEU A 65 12.57 8.14 5.99
CA LEU A 65 11.83 7.11 5.25
C LEU A 65 11.89 7.27 3.73
N GLY A 66 12.34 8.42 3.22
CA GLY A 66 12.27 8.74 1.79
C GLY A 66 12.94 7.69 0.91
N ASP A 67 14.16 7.29 1.27
CA ASP A 67 14.93 6.30 0.51
C ASP A 67 14.33 4.88 0.59
N LEU A 68 13.51 4.59 1.61
CA LEU A 68 12.84 3.30 1.78
C LEU A 68 11.43 3.28 1.20
N ALA A 69 10.84 4.43 0.88
CA ALA A 69 9.42 4.56 0.54
C ALA A 69 9.02 3.62 -0.61
N ASP A 70 9.81 3.60 -1.69
CA ASP A 70 9.55 2.73 -2.84
C ASP A 70 9.63 1.25 -2.45
N THR A 71 10.61 0.87 -1.62
CA THR A 71 10.79 -0.53 -1.18
C THR A 71 9.65 -1.00 -0.29
N LEU A 72 9.21 -0.15 0.65
CA LEU A 72 8.10 -0.45 1.55
C LEU A 72 6.76 -0.50 0.81
N ALA A 73 6.63 0.22 -0.30
CA ALA A 73 5.45 0.24 -1.16
C ALA A 73 5.35 -0.95 -2.12
N LEU A 74 6.40 -1.76 -2.28
CA LEU A 74 6.35 -2.98 -3.11
C LEU A 74 5.49 -4.10 -2.51
N SER A 75 5.18 -4.01 -1.21
CA SER A 75 4.41 -5.02 -0.49
C SER A 75 2.93 -4.64 -0.39
N ASP A 76 2.05 -5.64 -0.37
CA ASP A 76 0.62 -5.44 -0.14
C ASP A 76 0.36 -4.92 1.29
N VAL A 77 1.16 -5.38 2.24
CA VAL A 77 1.14 -4.93 3.63
C VAL A 77 2.56 -4.74 4.15
N THR A 78 2.84 -3.55 4.66
CA THR A 78 4.08 -3.26 5.39
C THR A 78 3.73 -2.83 6.81
N PHE A 79 4.39 -3.42 7.80
CA PHE A 79 4.19 -3.07 9.21
C PHE A 79 5.47 -3.15 10.02
N GLY A 80 5.46 -2.48 11.17
CA GLY A 80 6.54 -2.50 12.15
C GLY A 80 6.01 -2.11 13.53
N ASN A 81 6.87 -2.27 14.52
CA ASN A 81 6.61 -1.92 15.90
C ASN A 81 7.21 -0.54 16.19
N LEU A 82 6.38 0.46 16.44
CA LEU A 82 6.88 1.79 16.77
C LEU A 82 7.30 1.82 18.25
N GLU A 83 8.58 2.03 18.46
CA GLU A 83 9.22 2.10 19.77
C GLU A 83 9.51 3.54 20.19
N GLY A 84 9.51 3.76 21.50
CA GLY A 84 9.79 5.06 22.10
C GLY A 84 8.55 5.91 22.40
N SER A 85 8.77 7.02 23.12
CA SER A 85 7.69 7.90 23.57
C SER A 85 7.47 9.05 22.57
N PHE A 86 6.33 9.02 21.89
CA PHE A 86 5.78 10.18 21.18
C PHE A 86 4.78 10.88 22.10
N LEU A 87 5.21 12.00 22.66
CA LEU A 87 4.38 12.82 23.54
C LEU A 87 4.39 14.24 22.98
N ASP A 88 3.21 14.76 22.68
CA ASP A 88 3.04 16.18 22.39
C ASP A 88 3.33 17.00 23.67
N GLU A 89 2.77 16.52 24.80
CA GLU A 89 2.84 17.14 26.12
C GLU A 89 3.14 16.12 27.23
N GLY A 90 3.79 16.57 28.31
CA GLY A 90 4.14 15.74 29.48
C GLY A 90 5.61 15.32 29.54
N GLU A 91 5.98 14.64 30.64
CA GLU A 91 7.36 14.19 30.87
C GLU A 91 7.58 12.79 30.29
N PRO A 92 8.45 12.61 29.27
CA PRO A 92 8.73 11.30 28.68
C PRO A 92 9.54 10.39 29.63
N ALA A 93 10.17 10.97 30.65
CA ALA A 93 10.98 10.24 31.62
C ALA A 93 10.11 9.43 32.58
N LYS A 94 10.41 8.14 32.72
CA LYS A 94 9.86 7.35 33.83
C LYS A 94 10.35 7.93 35.15
N LYS A 95 9.42 8.23 36.06
CA LYS A 95 9.76 8.66 37.43
C LYS A 95 10.26 7.46 38.22
N CYS A 96 11.58 7.32 38.28
CA CYS A 96 12.25 6.30 39.08
C CYS A 96 12.40 6.76 40.54
N ARG A 97 11.98 5.89 41.47
CA ARG A 97 12.19 6.13 42.90
C ARG A 97 13.66 5.97 43.29
N ASP A 98 14.36 5.03 42.65
CA ASP A 98 15.78 4.78 42.82
C ASP A 98 16.43 4.72 41.44
N THR A 99 17.37 5.63 41.19
CA THR A 99 18.03 5.79 39.88
C THR A 99 19.12 4.75 39.63
N THR A 100 19.42 3.89 40.60
CA THR A 100 20.45 2.83 40.46
C THR A 100 19.88 1.49 39.97
N ILE A 101 18.55 1.37 39.92
CA ILE A 101 17.82 0.15 39.55
C ILE A 101 16.86 0.41 38.38
N CYS A 102 17.13 1.49 37.65
CA CYS A 102 16.52 1.83 36.38
C CYS A 102 17.54 1.60 35.27
#